data_AF-A0A378G1G0-F1
#
_entry.id   AF-A0A378G1G0-F1
#
_cell.length_a   1.000
_cell.length_b   1.000
_cell.length_c   1.000
_cell.angle_alpha   90.00
_cell.angle_beta   90.00
_cell.angle_gamma   90.00
#
_symmetry.space_group_name_H-M   'P 1'
#
loop_
_entity.id
_entity.type
_entity.pdbx_description
1 polymer ?
#
loop_
_entity_poly.entity_id
_entity_poly.type
_entity_poly.pdbx_seq_one_letter_code
_entity_poly.pdbx_strand_id
1 'polypeptide(L)' 'MTILERLYASSGSEVIHDTLQISAGDDNYWLTSGWDDVSVMLENGQPATFEASAIDIALPARNADGTRI' A
#
# COMPACT_ATOMS: atom_id res chain seq x y z
N MET A 1 -31.96 3.78 23.03
CA MET A 1 -30.78 4.62 23.31
C MET A 1 -29.77 4.32 22.22
N THR A 2 -29.91 4.99 21.09
CA THR A 2 -29.17 4.73 19.85
C THR A 2 -28.09 5.79 19.71
N ILE A 3 -26.82 5.36 19.70
CA ILE A 3 -25.67 6.22 19.47
C ILE A 3 -25.02 5.82 18.14
N LEU A 4 -25.18 6.75 17.19
CA LEU A 4 -24.39 7.06 15.99
C LEU A 4 -24.36 6.05 14.83
N GLU A 5 -25.19 6.32 13.81
CA GLU A 5 -24.83 5.98 12.44
C GLU A 5 -23.68 6.88 11.98
N ARG A 6 -22.54 6.28 11.65
CA ARG A 6 -21.38 6.99 11.11
C ARG A 6 -21.24 6.61 9.65
N LEU A 7 -21.84 7.41 8.77
CA LEU A 7 -21.73 7.27 7.32
C LEU A 7 -20.44 7.96 6.86
N TYR A 8 -19.39 7.19 6.58
CA TYR A 8 -18.25 7.67 5.80
C TYR A 8 -18.53 7.35 4.33
N ALA A 9 -19.11 8.30 3.61
CA ALA A 9 -19.19 8.23 2.15
C ALA A 9 -17.96 8.94 1.57
N SER A 10 -16.91 8.17 1.26
CA SER A 10 -15.90 8.60 0.29
C SER A 10 -16.58 8.58 -1.08
N SER A 11 -17.03 9.73 -1.58
CA SER A 11 -17.59 9.86 -2.93
C SER A 11 -16.53 9.91 -4.03
N GLY A 12 -15.25 9.73 -3.68
CA GLY A 12 -14.16 9.61 -4.64
C GLY A 12 -14.02 8.18 -5.15
N SER A 13 -13.48 8.03 -6.36
CA SER A 13 -12.94 6.75 -6.81
C SER A 13 -11.87 6.31 -5.83
N GLU A 14 -11.97 5.08 -5.33
CA GLU A 14 -10.87 4.44 -4.62
C GLU A 14 -9.63 4.47 -5.51
N VAL A 15 -8.53 5.01 -4.98
CA VAL A 15 -7.22 4.98 -5.63
C VAL A 15 -6.36 4.02 -4.84
N ILE A 16 -5.98 2.92 -5.47
CA ILE A 16 -5.02 1.97 -4.92
C ILE A 16 -3.64 2.47 -5.34
N HIS A 17 -2.78 2.74 -4.36
CA HIS A 17 -1.36 3.00 -4.59
C HIS A 17 -0.60 1.70 -4.38
N ASP A 18 0.03 1.19 -5.45
CA ASP A 18 0.89 0.02 -5.33
C ASP A 18 2.21 0.43 -4.67
N THR A 19 2.46 -0.15 -3.50
CA THR A 19 3.65 0.09 -2.69
C THR A 19 4.36 -1.22 -2.41
N LEU A 20 5.68 -1.26 -2.58
CA LEU A 20 6.52 -2.44 -2.38
C LEU A 20 7.66 -2.11 -1.42
N GLN A 21 7.80 -2.91 -0.37
CA GLN A 21 9.00 -2.92 0.48
C GLN A 21 9.82 -4.18 0.17
N ILE A 22 11.11 -4.01 -0.10
CA ILE A 22 12.07 -5.11 -0.25
C ILE A 22 13.12 -4.98 0.85
N SER A 23 13.25 -6.02 1.69
CA SER A 23 14.32 -6.13 2.68
C SER A 23 15.43 -7.02 2.12
N ALA A 24 16.65 -6.49 1.98
CA ALA A 24 17.81 -7.18 1.45
C ALA A 24 19.00 -7.07 2.43
N GLY A 25 19.15 -8.06 3.30
CA GLY A 25 20.10 -7.97 4.41
C GLY A 25 19.66 -6.91 5.41
N ASP A 26 20.54 -5.93 5.66
CA ASP A 26 20.25 -4.79 6.53
C ASP A 26 19.56 -3.62 5.81
N ASP A 27 19.48 -3.67 4.48
CA ASP A 27 18.88 -2.60 3.67
C ASP A 27 17.38 -2.82 3.45
N ASN A 28 16.63 -1.71 3.44
CA ASN A 28 15.22 -1.68 3.08
C ASN A 28 14.99 -0.70 1.93
N TYR A 29 14.39 -1.18 0.86
CA TYR A 29 13.99 -0.39 -0.30
C TYR A 29 12.47 -0.23 -0.30
N TRP A 30 11.99 0.99 -0.50
CA TRP A 30 10.58 1.36 -0.46
C TRP A 30 10.23 1.99 -1.80
N LEU A 31 9.42 1.31 -2.61
CA LEU A 31 9.17 1.66 -4.00
C LEU A 31 7.67 1.82 -4.26
N THR A 32 7.31 2.75 -5.12
CA THR A 32 5.95 2.86 -5.67
C THR A 32 6.01 3.00 -7.20
N SER A 33 4.99 2.49 -7.87
CA SER A 33 4.86 2.67 -9.32
C SER A 33 4.37 4.10 -9.61
N GLY A 34 4.93 4.72 -10.65
CA GLY A 34 4.52 6.04 -11.10
C GLY A 34 5.64 7.08 -11.07
N TRP A 35 5.26 8.34 -10.89
CA TRP A 35 6.13 9.50 -11.08
C TRP A 35 6.38 10.31 -9.82
N ASP A 36 5.52 10.14 -8.80
CA ASP A 36 5.57 10.90 -7.56
C ASP A 36 5.84 9.97 -6.38
N ASP A 37 6.70 10.42 -5.47
CA ASP A 37 6.96 9.72 -4.21
C ASP A 37 5.70 9.73 -3.33
N VAL A 38 5.50 8.66 -2.58
CA VAL A 38 4.36 8.51 -1.67
C VAL A 38 4.85 8.44 -0.24
N SER A 39 4.59 9.48 0.55
CA SER A 39 4.84 9.50 1.99
C SER A 39 3.63 9.02 2.78
N VAL A 40 3.84 8.05 3.67
CA VAL A 40 2.82 7.46 4.52
C VAL A 40 3.26 7.42 5.98
N MET A 41 2.30 7.21 6.88
CA MET A 41 2.57 6.79 8.24
C MET A 41 2.35 5.28 8.33
N LEU A 42 3.38 4.52 8.70
CA LEU A 42 3.27 3.09 8.92
C LEU A 42 2.43 2.80 10.18
N GLU A 43 1.95 1.57 10.32
CA GLU A 43 1.14 1.14 11.47
C GLU A 43 1.86 1.30 12.82
N ASN A 44 3.20 1.22 12.80
CA ASN A 44 4.06 1.46 13.96
C ASN A 44 4.25 2.96 14.29
N GLY A 45 3.58 3.86 13.58
CA GLY A 45 3.66 5.31 13.77
C GLY A 45 4.96 5.94 13.26
N GLN A 46 5.74 5.23 12.44
CA GLN A 46 6.91 5.81 11.77
C GLN A 46 6.54 6.32 10.38
N PRO A 47 7.03 7.50 9.97
CA PRO A 47 6.90 7.96 8.60
C PRO A 47 7.76 7.10 7.67
N ALA A 48 7.25 6.79 6.48
CA ALA A 48 7.98 6.14 5.41
C ALA A 48 7.69 6.83 4.07
N THR A 49 8.68 6.87 3.19
CA THR A 49 8.52 7.36 1.82
C THR A 49 8.82 6.23 0.86
N PHE A 50 7.85 5.92 0.01
CA PHE A 50 8.02 5.04 -1.14
C PHE A 50 8.46 5.88 -2.33
N GLU A 51 9.63 5.56 -2.88
CA GLU A 51 10.24 6.29 -4.00
C GLU A 51 9.59 5.90 -5.33
N ALA A 52 9.26 6.90 -6.13
CA ALA A 52 8.71 6.71 -7.47
C ALA A 52 9.71 6.00 -8.36
N SER A 53 9.29 4.88 -8.93
CA SER A 53 10.15 4.02 -9.74
C SER A 53 9.45 3.57 -11.01
N ALA A 54 10.24 3.40 -12.08
CA ALA A 54 9.78 2.85 -13.35
C ALA A 54 9.62 1.31 -13.27
N ILE A 55 8.71 0.88 -12.40
CA ILE A 55 8.41 -0.53 -12.12
C ILE A 55 6.91 -0.81 -12.29
N ASP A 56 6.60 -2.07 -12.57
CA ASP A 56 5.24 -2.59 -12.51
C ASP A 56 5.15 -3.59 -11.34
N ILE A 57 4.14 -3.44 -10.49
CA ILE A 57 3.97 -4.26 -9.29
C ILE A 57 2.76 -5.17 -9.53
N ALA A 58 3.04 -6.44 -9.78
CA ALA A 58 1.98 -7.44 -9.89
C ALA A 58 1.74 -8.10 -8.53
N LEU A 59 0.47 -8.27 -8.16
CA LEU A 59 0.11 -9.16 -7.07
C LEU A 59 0.41 -10.62 -7.50
N PRO A 60 1.00 -11.45 -6.61
CA PRO A 60 1.20 -12.86 -6.91
C PRO A 60 -0.10 -13.53 -7.32
N ALA A 61 -0.02 -14.48 -8.24
CA ALA A 61 -1.17 -15.24 -8.69
C ALA A 61 -1.87 -15.89 -7.49
N ARG A 62 -3.18 -15.68 -7.36
CA ARG A 62 -3.98 -16.37 -6.35
C ARG A 62 -4.13 -17.82 -6.79
N ASN A 63 -3.64 -18.76 -5.99
CA ASN A 63 -4.03 -20.15 -6.16
C ASN A 63 -5.53 -20.28 -5.85
N ALA A 64 -6.21 -21.22 -6.51
CA ALA A 64 -7.66 -21.43 -6.37
C ALA A 64 -8.11 -21.77 -4.92
N ASP A 65 -7.15 -22.11 -4.04
CA ASP A 65 -7.36 -22.42 -2.63
C ASP A 65 -7.16 -21.22 -1.68
N GLY A 66 -6.86 -20.03 -2.21
CA GLY A 66 -6.68 -18.82 -1.41
C GLY A 66 -5.30 -18.70 -0.73
N THR A 67 -4.37 -19.62 -0.98
CA THR A 67 -2.99 -19.50 -0.47
C THR A 67 -2.08 -18.78 -1.47
N ARG A 68 -1.04 -18.10 -0.94
CA ARG A 68 -0.07 -17.31 -1.71
C ARG A 68 1.28 -18.04 -1.69
N ILE A 69 1.77 -18.42 -2.87
CA ILE A 69 3.15 -18.91 -3.10
C ILE A 69 4.08 -17.73 -3.36
#